data_AF-A0A925RJS2-F1
#
_entry.id   AF-A0A925RJS2-F1
#
_cell.length_a   1.000
_cell.length_b   1.000
_cell.length_c   1.000
_cell.angle_alpha   90.00
_cell.angle_beta   90.00
_cell.angle_gamma   90.00
#
_symmetry.space_group_name_H-M   'P 1'
#
loop_
_entity.id
_entity.type
_entity.pdbx_description
1 polymer ?
#
loop_
_entity_poly.entity_id
_entity_poly.type
_entity_poly.pdbx_seq_one_letter_code
_entity_poly.pdbx_strand_id
1 'polypeptide(L)'
;VWRPWARTHLRYGLRGFLAGLFGELNTRIDVLILGAFVGDAIVGAYSFAAILAEGAYQILIALRTNYAPIMVRLVAQGDAAELRRVVRKARDRIYLGALGLGAVSAAGYALIVPHLTSDPDLQGSGIYFAIVLAGMVLASGYTPFNQLLLWAGRPGWHTVMIAIVVGTSAALCCLLVALWGALGAATAVALTYAGSVVILRIMVGRVLHLRI
;
A
#
# COMPACT_ATOMS: atom_id res chain seq x y z
N VAL A 1 -37.41 10.84 -13.01
CA VAL A 1 -36.16 10.76 -13.80
C VAL A 1 -34.90 10.47 -12.98
N TRP A 2 -34.78 10.96 -11.73
CA TRP A 2 -33.58 10.79 -10.89
C TRP A 2 -33.41 9.43 -10.17
N ARG A 3 -34.51 8.73 -9.86
CA ARG A 3 -34.50 7.46 -9.09
C ARG A 3 -33.62 6.33 -9.68
N PRO A 4 -33.60 6.08 -11.01
CA PRO A 4 -32.75 5.05 -11.60
C PRO A 4 -31.25 5.38 -11.50
N TRP A 5 -30.89 6.64 -11.68
CA TRP A 5 -29.52 7.13 -11.57
C TRP A 5 -29.02 7.11 -10.12
N ALA A 6 -29.87 7.51 -9.16
CA ALA A 6 -29.56 7.42 -7.74
C ALA A 6 -29.20 5.99 -7.32
N ARG A 7 -29.96 4.98 -7.77
CA ARG A 7 -29.67 3.56 -7.47
C ARG A 7 -28.35 3.10 -8.10
N THR A 8 -28.05 3.54 -9.32
CA THR A 8 -26.79 3.19 -10.00
C THR A 8 -25.58 3.83 -9.32
N HIS A 9 -25.66 5.12 -8.97
CA HIS A 9 -24.62 5.83 -8.24
C HIS A 9 -24.43 5.29 -6.82
N LEU A 10 -25.51 4.99 -6.09
CA LEU A 10 -25.41 4.39 -4.76
C LEU A 10 -24.81 2.99 -4.80
N ARG A 11 -25.19 2.15 -5.78
CA ARG A 11 -24.61 0.80 -5.92
C ARG A 11 -23.13 0.85 -6.28
N TYR A 12 -22.73 1.79 -7.13
CA TYR A 12 -21.32 2.00 -7.48
C TYR A 12 -20.54 2.59 -6.29
N GLY A 13 -21.09 3.62 -5.66
CA GLY A 13 -20.55 4.31 -4.50
C GLY A 13 -20.38 3.39 -3.30
N LEU A 14 -21.35 2.53 -2.99
CA LEU A 14 -21.27 1.57 -1.88
C LEU A 14 -20.15 0.54 -2.10
N ARG A 15 -19.93 0.09 -3.34
CA ARG A 15 -18.82 -0.83 -3.67
C ARG A 15 -17.46 -0.13 -3.52
N GLY A 16 -17.36 1.13 -3.94
CA GLY A 16 -16.17 1.96 -3.74
C GLY A 16 -15.94 2.37 -2.29
N PHE A 17 -17.01 2.59 -1.53
CA PHE A 17 -16.98 2.97 -0.12
C PHE A 17 -16.36 1.88 0.73
N LEU A 18 -16.79 0.62 0.55
CA LEU A 18 -16.19 -0.51 1.28
C LEU A 18 -14.70 -0.66 0.97
N ALA A 19 -14.32 -0.47 -0.30
CA ALA A 19 -12.91 -0.45 -0.69
C ALA A 19 -12.13 0.67 0.02
N GLY A 20 -12.69 1.87 0.12
CA GLY A 20 -12.10 2.99 0.86
C GLY A 20 -12.00 2.71 2.36
N LEU A 21 -13.08 2.24 2.97
CA LEU A 21 -13.13 1.90 4.40
C LEU A 21 -12.10 0.83 4.76
N PHE A 22 -12.02 -0.26 3.99
CA PHE A 22 -11.00 -1.28 4.21
C PHE A 22 -9.60 -0.72 3.97
N GLY A 23 -9.41 0.14 2.96
CA GLY A 23 -8.15 0.84 2.74
C GLY A 23 -7.69 1.63 3.96
N GLU A 24 -8.58 2.42 4.56
CA GLU A 24 -8.28 3.21 5.76
C GLU A 24 -8.13 2.35 7.03
N LEU A 25 -8.88 1.27 7.16
CA LEU A 25 -8.65 0.32 8.25
C LEU A 25 -7.26 -0.31 8.14
N ASN A 26 -6.82 -0.64 6.93
CA ASN A 26 -5.53 -1.27 6.70
C ASN A 26 -4.32 -0.40 7.06
N THR A 27 -4.46 0.93 7.10
CA THR A 27 -3.36 1.83 7.49
C THR A 27 -3.17 1.91 9.01
N ARG A 28 -4.13 1.40 9.80
CA ARG A 28 -4.11 1.47 11.27
C ARG A 28 -4.25 0.11 11.96
N ILE A 29 -4.67 -0.92 11.23
CA ILE A 29 -4.96 -2.25 11.79
C ILE A 29 -3.75 -2.87 12.48
N ASP A 30 -2.56 -2.62 11.95
CA ASP A 30 -1.27 -3.06 12.48
C ASP A 30 -0.98 -2.43 13.85
N VAL A 31 -1.17 -1.11 14.00
CA VAL A 31 -1.00 -0.40 15.28
C VAL A 31 -2.04 -0.86 16.32
N LEU A 32 -3.30 -1.04 15.89
CA LEU A 32 -4.38 -1.51 16.77
C LEU A 32 -4.12 -2.93 17.28
N ILE A 33 -3.67 -3.83 16.40
CA ILE A 33 -3.28 -5.19 16.78
C ILE A 33 -2.08 -5.10 17.71
N LEU A 34 -1.02 -4.36 17.36
CA LEU A 34 0.18 -4.24 18.19
C LEU A 34 -0.13 -3.77 19.62
N GLY A 35 -1.01 -2.78 19.77
CA GLY A 35 -1.44 -2.26 21.08
C GLY A 35 -2.19 -3.26 21.96
N ALA A 36 -2.73 -4.34 21.39
CA ALA A 36 -3.33 -5.42 22.17
C ALA A 36 -2.31 -6.41 22.75
N PHE A 37 -1.07 -6.43 22.23
CA PHE A 37 -0.06 -7.43 22.61
C PHE A 37 1.15 -6.83 23.34
N VAL A 38 1.43 -5.55 23.16
CA VAL A 38 2.68 -4.93 23.63
C VAL A 38 2.39 -3.60 24.35
N GLY A 39 3.27 -3.19 25.26
CA GLY A 39 3.11 -1.96 26.03
C GLY A 39 3.24 -0.66 25.22
N ASP A 40 2.64 0.40 25.75
CA ASP A 40 2.45 1.70 25.07
C ASP A 40 3.74 2.33 24.53
N ALA A 41 4.87 2.19 25.22
CA ALA A 41 6.16 2.73 24.76
C ALA A 41 6.59 2.13 23.41
N ILE A 42 6.46 0.80 23.27
CA ILE A 42 6.82 0.09 22.03
C ILE A 42 5.83 0.41 20.92
N VAL A 43 4.54 0.53 21.25
CA VAL A 43 3.49 0.95 20.31
C VAL A 43 3.77 2.36 19.79
N GLY A 44 4.18 3.27 20.67
CA GLY A 44 4.58 4.64 20.32
C GLY A 44 5.79 4.68 19.40
N ALA A 45 6.85 3.93 19.73
CA ALA A 45 8.05 3.80 18.90
C ALA A 45 7.75 3.22 17.51
N TYR A 46 6.94 2.17 17.43
CA TYR A 46 6.49 1.62 16.15
C TYR A 46 5.67 2.65 15.35
N SER A 47 4.71 3.30 15.99
CA SER A 47 3.82 4.27 15.33
C SER A 47 4.60 5.46 14.77
N PHE A 48 5.62 5.92 15.50
CA PHE A 48 6.53 6.96 15.05
C PHE A 48 7.25 6.55 13.75
N ALA A 49 7.87 5.36 13.75
CA ALA A 49 8.53 4.81 12.57
C ALA A 49 7.56 4.60 11.39
N ALA A 50 6.36 4.07 11.67
CA ALA A 50 5.35 3.79 10.65
C ALA A 50 4.85 5.07 9.96
N ILE A 51 4.60 6.15 10.70
CA ILE A 51 4.18 7.44 10.14
C ILE A 51 5.25 8.03 9.21
N LEU A 52 6.53 7.95 9.59
CA LEU A 52 7.62 8.42 8.75
C LEU A 52 7.73 7.60 7.45
N ALA A 53 7.58 6.28 7.54
CA ALA A 53 7.58 5.41 6.38
C ALA A 53 6.38 5.67 5.47
N GLU A 54 5.20 5.90 6.05
CA GLU A 54 3.98 6.27 5.33
C GLU A 54 4.16 7.60 4.58
N GLY A 55 4.85 8.58 5.18
CA GLY A 55 5.20 9.83 4.51
C GLY A 55 5.99 9.60 3.21
N ALA A 56 6.96 8.68 3.21
CA ALA A 56 7.68 8.30 2.00
C ALA A 56 6.76 7.60 0.98
N TYR A 57 5.86 6.73 1.47
CA TYR A 57 4.89 6.02 0.63
C TYR A 57 3.92 6.95 -0.10
N GLN A 58 3.54 8.08 0.50
CA GLN A 58 2.65 9.07 -0.15
C GLN A 58 3.21 9.62 -1.47
N ILE A 59 4.53 9.69 -1.62
CA ILE A 59 5.17 10.09 -2.89
C ILE A 59 4.86 9.08 -4.00
N LEU A 60 4.84 7.78 -3.69
CA LEU A 60 4.45 6.73 -4.64
C LEU A 60 2.97 6.82 -4.99
N ILE A 61 2.11 7.13 -4.00
CA ILE A 61 0.69 7.36 -4.22
C ILE A 61 0.47 8.57 -5.14
N ALA A 62 1.27 9.64 -5.00
CA ALA A 62 1.15 10.81 -5.86
C ALA A 62 1.42 10.48 -7.35
N LEU A 63 2.26 9.49 -7.66
CA LEU A 63 2.46 9.05 -9.04
C LEU A 63 1.19 8.47 -9.67
N ARG A 64 0.30 7.88 -8.85
CA ARG A 64 -0.97 7.29 -9.30
C ARG A 64 -1.84 8.29 -10.04
N THR A 65 -1.90 9.55 -9.60
CA THR A 65 -2.76 10.57 -10.21
C THR A 65 -2.30 10.91 -11.64
N ASN A 66 -1.00 10.84 -11.90
CA ASN A 66 -0.41 11.04 -13.23
C ASN A 66 -0.68 9.85 -14.17
N TYR A 67 -0.61 8.62 -13.65
CA TYR A 67 -0.85 7.41 -14.46
C TYR A 67 -2.34 7.12 -14.70
N ALA A 68 -3.23 7.56 -13.82
CA ALA A 68 -4.67 7.31 -13.91
C ALA A 68 -5.28 7.62 -15.29
N PRO A 69 -5.16 8.83 -15.87
CA PRO A 69 -5.77 9.14 -17.16
C PRO A 69 -5.20 8.29 -18.31
N ILE A 70 -3.89 7.97 -18.26
CA ILE A 70 -3.23 7.13 -19.26
C ILE A 70 -3.77 5.70 -19.20
N MET A 71 -3.90 5.15 -17.99
CA MET A 71 -4.40 3.79 -17.79
C MET A 71 -5.87 3.66 -18.17
N VAL A 72 -6.72 4.61 -17.78
CA VAL A 72 -8.13 4.64 -18.18
C VAL A 72 -8.27 4.64 -19.70
N ARG A 73 -7.50 5.49 -20.41
CA ARG A 73 -7.52 5.56 -21.87
C ARG A 73 -7.10 4.24 -22.51
N LEU A 74 -5.99 3.66 -22.08
CA LEU A 74 -5.46 2.42 -22.66
C LEU A 74 -6.40 1.22 -22.42
N VAL A 75 -7.02 1.15 -21.23
CA VAL A 75 -8.02 0.12 -20.96
C VAL A 75 -9.27 0.32 -21.81
N ALA A 76 -9.76 1.56 -21.97
CA ALA A 76 -10.93 1.85 -22.79
C ALA A 76 -10.72 1.52 -24.28
N GLN A 77 -9.49 1.71 -24.78
CA GLN A 77 -9.10 1.37 -26.15
C GLN A 77 -8.86 -0.13 -26.38
N GLY A 78 -8.78 -0.93 -25.31
CA GLY A 78 -8.46 -2.36 -25.41
C GLY A 78 -7.03 -2.66 -25.85
N ASP A 79 -6.13 -1.67 -25.86
CA ASP A 79 -4.73 -1.84 -26.27
C ASP A 79 -3.90 -2.48 -25.16
N ALA A 80 -4.08 -3.79 -25.03
CA ALA A 80 -3.39 -4.63 -24.07
C ALA A 80 -1.86 -4.60 -24.23
N ALA A 81 -1.36 -4.41 -25.45
CA ALA A 81 0.07 -4.45 -25.72
C ALA A 81 0.75 -3.16 -25.23
N GLU A 82 0.17 -2.00 -25.56
CA GLU A 82 0.70 -0.72 -25.12
C GLU A 82 0.52 -0.53 -23.61
N LEU A 83 -0.59 -0.99 -23.02
CA LEU A 83 -0.77 -0.98 -21.57
C LEU A 83 0.36 -1.72 -20.84
N ARG A 84 0.70 -2.94 -21.30
CA ARG A 84 1.82 -3.70 -20.73
C ARG A 84 3.16 -2.99 -20.90
N ARG A 85 3.37 -2.32 -22.03
CA ARG A 85 4.60 -1.57 -22.30
C ARG A 85 4.74 -0.38 -21.37
N VAL A 86 3.66 0.39 -21.19
CA VAL A 86 3.63 1.55 -20.29
C VAL A 86 3.84 1.12 -18.84
N VAL A 87 3.13 0.09 -18.36
CA VAL A 87 3.28 -0.43 -17.00
C VAL A 87 4.72 -0.91 -16.76
N ARG A 88 5.32 -1.67 -17.68
CA ARG A 88 6.70 -2.14 -17.55
C ARG A 88 7.70 -0.99 -17.49
N LYS A 89 7.60 -0.03 -18.41
CA LYS A 89 8.51 1.12 -18.48
C LYS A 89 8.38 2.01 -17.24
N ALA A 90 7.16 2.22 -16.78
CA ALA A 90 6.88 2.97 -15.56
C ALA A 90 7.43 2.24 -14.33
N ARG A 91 7.13 0.95 -14.20
CA ARG A 91 7.62 0.08 -13.11
C ARG A 91 9.14 0.16 -12.95
N ASP A 92 9.89 -0.02 -14.03
CA ASP A 92 11.36 -0.04 -13.94
C ASP A 92 11.92 1.32 -13.50
N ARG A 93 11.33 2.42 -13.96
CA ARG A 93 11.70 3.78 -13.51
C ARG A 93 11.28 4.06 -12.07
N ILE A 94 10.12 3.56 -11.67
CA ILE A 94 9.58 3.75 -10.32
C ILE A 94 10.38 2.95 -9.31
N TYR A 95 10.83 1.73 -9.63
CA TYR A 95 11.76 1.00 -8.76
C TYR A 95 13.06 1.76 -8.53
N LEU A 96 13.65 2.32 -9.60
CA LEU A 96 14.87 3.12 -9.46
C LEU A 96 14.62 4.37 -8.61
N GLY A 97 13.52 5.08 -8.85
CA GLY A 97 13.13 6.25 -8.06
C GLY A 97 12.82 5.91 -6.60
N ALA A 98 12.16 4.77 -6.35
CA ALA A 98 11.81 4.30 -5.03
C ALA A 98 13.05 3.82 -4.25
N LEU A 99 14.03 3.23 -4.92
CA LEU A 99 15.32 2.89 -4.30
C LEU A 99 16.05 4.16 -3.84
N GLY A 100 16.10 5.18 -4.70
CA GLY A 100 16.65 6.49 -4.34
C GLY A 100 15.89 7.15 -3.20
N LEU A 101 14.55 7.13 -3.26
CA LEU A 101 13.70 7.64 -2.19
C LEU A 101 13.93 6.88 -0.88
N GLY A 102 14.01 5.55 -0.93
CA GLY A 102 14.30 4.73 0.24
C GLY A 102 15.66 5.07 0.85
N ALA A 103 16.70 5.25 0.03
CA ALA A 103 18.01 5.66 0.52
C ALA A 103 17.98 7.06 1.18
N VAL A 104 17.30 8.03 0.54
CA VAL A 104 17.13 9.38 1.09
C VAL A 104 16.32 9.36 2.38
N SER A 105 15.25 8.57 2.44
CA SER A 105 14.41 8.42 3.63
C SER A 105 15.16 7.74 4.77
N ALA A 106 15.99 6.72 4.50
CA ALA A 106 16.85 6.08 5.49
C ALA A 106 17.93 7.02 6.03
N ALA A 107 18.60 7.76 5.15
CA ALA A 107 19.58 8.78 5.55
C ALA A 107 18.91 9.91 6.35
N GLY A 108 17.73 10.36 5.92
CA GLY A 108 16.93 11.36 6.61
C GLY A 108 16.53 10.90 8.01
N TYR A 109 16.11 9.64 8.17
CA TYR A 109 15.82 9.06 9.48
C TYR A 109 17.06 9.11 10.38
N ALA A 110 18.20 8.59 9.90
CA ALA A 110 19.44 8.50 10.68
C ALA A 110 20.00 9.88 11.08
N LEU A 111 19.83 10.91 10.24
CA LEU A 111 20.33 12.25 10.48
C LEU A 111 19.36 13.10 11.31
N ILE A 112 18.05 13.00 11.07
CA ILE A 112 17.07 13.92 11.65
C ILE A 112 16.57 13.42 13.01
N VAL A 113 16.28 12.12 13.14
CA VAL A 113 15.63 11.57 14.35
C VAL A 113 16.44 11.79 15.63
N PRO A 114 17.77 11.58 15.66
CA PRO A 114 18.57 11.83 16.86
C PRO A 114 18.56 13.30 17.32
N HIS A 115 18.30 14.24 16.41
CA HIS A 115 18.17 15.67 16.71
C HIS A 115 16.74 16.11 17.01
N LEU A 116 15.75 15.30 16.61
CA LEU A 116 14.34 15.60 16.80
C LEU A 116 13.83 15.17 18.18
N THR A 117 14.36 14.08 18.73
CA THR A 117 13.94 13.54 20.02
C THR A 117 15.12 12.98 20.82
N SER A 118 15.09 13.18 22.14
CA SER A 118 16.04 12.58 23.09
C SER A 118 15.56 11.23 23.63
N ASP A 119 14.37 10.77 23.23
CA ASP A 119 13.78 9.50 23.69
C ASP A 119 14.52 8.30 23.06
N PRO A 120 15.18 7.44 23.86
CA PRO A 120 15.90 6.27 23.36
C PRO A 120 15.03 5.28 22.57
N ASP A 121 13.76 5.11 22.96
CA ASP A 121 12.85 4.16 22.31
C ASP A 121 12.48 4.63 20.90
N LEU A 122 12.28 5.95 20.75
CA LEU A 122 12.02 6.54 19.43
C LEU A 122 13.26 6.50 18.54
N GLN A 123 14.45 6.78 19.08
CA GLN A 123 15.70 6.65 18.32
C GLN A 123 15.93 5.18 17.87
N GLY A 124 15.63 4.22 18.75
CA GLY A 124 15.73 2.78 18.47
C GLY A 124 14.72 2.24 17.44
N SER A 125 13.68 3.01 17.11
CA SER A 125 12.61 2.58 16.18
C SER A 125 13.04 2.52 14.70
N GLY A 126 14.29 2.88 14.38
CA GLY A 126 14.83 2.88 13.02
C GLY A 126 14.79 1.52 12.33
N ILE A 127 14.81 0.42 13.09
CA ILE A 127 14.66 -0.92 12.51
C ILE A 127 13.25 -1.18 11.98
N TYR A 128 12.20 -0.71 12.66
CA TYR A 128 10.82 -0.83 12.18
C TYR A 128 10.65 -0.02 10.90
N PHE A 129 11.18 1.20 10.89
CA PHE A 129 11.18 2.07 9.72
C PHE A 129 11.87 1.41 8.52
N ALA A 130 13.07 0.84 8.72
CA ALA A 130 13.82 0.19 7.65
C ALA A 130 13.09 -1.01 7.05
N ILE A 131 12.44 -1.84 7.89
CA ILE A 131 11.67 -3.01 7.42
C ILE A 131 10.47 -2.57 6.57
N VAL A 132 9.67 -1.61 7.06
CA VAL A 132 8.50 -1.10 6.32
C VAL A 132 8.95 -0.45 5.00
N LEU A 133 10.02 0.34 5.04
CA LEU A 133 10.58 1.00 3.87
C LEU A 133 11.08 -0.02 2.82
N ALA A 134 11.73 -1.10 3.26
CA ALA A 134 12.15 -2.17 2.36
C ALA A 134 10.93 -2.83 1.67
N GLY A 135 9.87 -3.13 2.43
CA GLY A 135 8.62 -3.64 1.86
C GLY A 135 7.98 -2.68 0.86
N MET A 136 7.98 -1.38 1.17
CA MET A 136 7.54 -0.33 0.24
C MET A 136 8.34 -0.36 -1.06
N VAL A 137 9.67 -0.36 -0.99
CA VAL A 137 10.54 -0.34 -2.17
C VAL A 137 10.29 -1.56 -3.05
N LEU A 138 10.15 -2.74 -2.45
CA LEU A 138 9.81 -3.98 -3.17
C LEU A 138 8.45 -3.91 -3.86
N ALA A 139 7.46 -3.21 -3.30
CA ALA A 139 6.14 -3.06 -3.90
C ALA A 139 6.01 -1.89 -4.88
N SER A 140 6.89 -0.90 -4.76
CA SER A 140 6.78 0.43 -5.36
C SER A 140 6.47 0.46 -6.86
N GLY A 141 7.10 -0.43 -7.65
CA GLY A 141 6.92 -0.47 -9.09
C GLY A 141 5.48 -0.74 -9.55
N TYR A 142 4.67 -1.37 -8.70
CA TYR A 142 3.26 -1.66 -8.98
C TYR A 142 2.27 -0.85 -8.12
N THR A 143 2.73 -0.16 -7.08
CA THR A 143 1.89 0.67 -6.20
C THR A 143 0.99 1.66 -6.95
N PRO A 144 1.47 2.42 -7.96
CA PRO A 144 0.62 3.37 -8.70
C PRO A 144 -0.48 2.68 -9.51
N PHE A 145 -0.34 1.38 -9.80
CA PHE A 145 -1.28 0.60 -10.61
C PHE A 145 -2.27 -0.20 -9.76
N ASN A 146 -2.26 -0.06 -8.43
CA ASN A 146 -3.15 -0.80 -7.54
C ASN A 146 -4.65 -0.54 -7.83
N GLN A 147 -4.99 0.57 -8.47
CA GLN A 147 -6.36 0.89 -8.89
C GLN A 147 -6.71 0.46 -10.33
N LEU A 148 -5.89 -0.37 -10.98
CA LEU A 148 -6.12 -0.75 -12.37
C LEU A 148 -7.47 -1.44 -12.62
N LEU A 149 -7.92 -2.31 -11.69
CA LEU A 149 -9.24 -2.94 -11.76
C LEU A 149 -10.38 -1.90 -11.67
N LEU A 150 -10.18 -0.84 -10.87
CA LEU A 150 -11.13 0.25 -10.75
C LEU A 150 -11.19 1.07 -12.05
N TRP A 151 -10.03 1.43 -12.61
CA TRP A 151 -9.93 2.13 -13.89
C TRP A 151 -10.48 1.33 -15.07
N ALA A 152 -10.44 0.00 -14.98
CA ALA A 152 -11.03 -0.91 -15.94
C ALA A 152 -12.54 -1.11 -15.81
N GLY A 153 -13.22 -0.34 -14.94
CA GLY A 153 -14.66 -0.47 -14.74
C GLY A 153 -15.05 -1.74 -13.98
N ARG A 154 -14.14 -2.34 -13.20
CA ARG A 154 -14.38 -3.53 -12.37
C ARG A 154 -14.28 -3.21 -10.86
N PRO A 155 -15.07 -2.25 -10.33
CA PRO A 155 -14.96 -1.81 -8.93
C PRO A 155 -15.21 -2.94 -7.92
N GLY A 156 -16.13 -3.87 -8.21
CA GLY A 156 -16.40 -4.99 -7.31
C GLY A 156 -15.18 -5.91 -7.13
N TRP A 157 -14.42 -6.17 -8.20
CA TRP A 157 -13.18 -6.93 -8.13
C TRP A 157 -12.08 -6.15 -7.39
N HIS A 158 -12.05 -4.83 -7.53
CA HIS A 158 -11.15 -3.99 -6.74
C HIS A 158 -11.48 -4.05 -5.24
N THR A 159 -12.77 -4.05 -4.86
CA THR A 159 -13.19 -4.24 -3.46
C THR A 159 -12.75 -5.60 -2.92
N VAL A 160 -12.93 -6.67 -3.70
CA VAL A 160 -12.47 -8.02 -3.33
C VAL A 160 -10.96 -8.05 -3.14
N MET A 161 -10.21 -7.42 -4.05
CA MET A 161 -8.75 -7.33 -3.96
C MET A 161 -8.31 -6.65 -2.68
N ILE A 162 -8.91 -5.50 -2.35
CA ILE A 162 -8.62 -4.77 -1.11
C ILE A 162 -8.97 -5.64 0.10
N ALA A 163 -10.15 -6.28 0.12
CA ALA A 163 -10.55 -7.15 1.22
C ALA A 163 -9.57 -8.31 1.45
N ILE A 164 -9.04 -8.92 0.38
CA ILE A 164 -7.99 -9.95 0.48
C ILE A 164 -6.70 -9.37 1.04
N VAL A 165 -6.27 -8.20 0.57
CA VAL A 165 -5.05 -7.53 1.07
C VAL A 165 -5.19 -7.20 2.55
N VAL A 166 -6.30 -6.61 2.98
CA VAL A 166 -6.55 -6.28 4.40
C VAL A 166 -6.65 -7.53 5.25
N GLY A 167 -7.35 -8.56 4.77
CA GLY A 167 -7.44 -9.84 5.48
C GLY A 167 -6.08 -10.51 5.64
N THR A 168 -5.24 -10.48 4.59
CA THR A 168 -3.87 -10.98 4.65
C THR A 168 -3.02 -10.16 5.62
N SER A 169 -3.15 -8.83 5.58
CA SER A 169 -2.46 -7.91 6.51
C SER A 169 -2.81 -8.19 7.96
N ALA A 170 -4.10 -8.30 8.28
CA ALA A 170 -4.60 -8.59 9.61
C ALA A 170 -4.11 -9.96 10.11
N ALA A 171 -4.19 -10.99 9.27
CA ALA A 171 -3.75 -12.34 9.62
C ALA A 171 -2.23 -12.39 9.87
N LEU A 172 -1.43 -11.77 9.00
CA LEU A 172 0.02 -11.67 9.19
C LEU A 172 0.37 -10.86 10.44
N CYS A 173 -0.32 -9.74 10.69
CA CYS A 173 -0.12 -8.94 11.89
C CYS A 173 -0.41 -9.75 13.14
N CYS A 174 -1.59 -10.39 13.26
CA CYS A 174 -1.93 -11.21 14.42
C CYS A 174 -0.90 -12.33 14.68
N LEU A 175 -0.45 -13.02 13.61
CA LEU A 175 0.53 -14.09 13.74
C LEU A 175 1.91 -13.56 14.16
N LEU A 176 2.43 -12.57 13.43
CA LEU A 176 3.81 -12.11 13.60
C LEU A 176 3.97 -11.21 14.83
N VAL A 177 2.95 -10.42 15.19
CA VAL A 177 2.98 -9.62 16.43
C VAL A 177 2.99 -10.52 17.65
N ALA A 178 2.21 -11.62 17.66
CA ALA A 178 2.23 -12.57 18.76
C ALA A 178 3.62 -13.24 18.96
N LEU A 179 4.41 -13.37 17.89
CA LEU A 179 5.73 -14.00 17.92
C LEU A 179 6.87 -13.00 18.16
N TRP A 180 6.81 -11.81 17.55
CA TRP A 180 7.93 -10.86 17.44
C TRP A 180 7.57 -9.41 17.86
N GLY A 181 6.37 -9.18 18.38
CA GLY A 181 5.92 -7.84 18.80
C GLY A 181 5.95 -6.81 17.67
N ALA A 182 6.58 -5.66 17.90
CA ALA A 182 6.68 -4.57 16.93
C ALA A 182 7.48 -4.92 15.67
N LEU A 183 8.50 -5.79 15.77
CA LEU A 183 9.17 -6.34 14.59
C LEU A 183 8.19 -7.18 13.77
N GLY A 184 7.29 -7.88 14.43
CA GLY A 184 6.20 -8.62 13.82
C GLY A 184 5.24 -7.73 13.03
N ALA A 185 4.83 -6.59 13.59
CA ALA A 185 4.00 -5.60 12.89
C ALA A 185 4.71 -5.05 11.64
N ALA A 186 5.96 -4.61 11.77
CA ALA A 186 6.74 -4.06 10.65
C ALA A 186 6.92 -5.09 9.52
N THR A 187 7.24 -6.34 9.87
CA THR A 187 7.40 -7.43 8.89
C THR A 187 6.08 -7.81 8.23
N ALA A 188 4.97 -7.84 8.97
CA ALA A 188 3.64 -8.07 8.42
C ALA A 188 3.26 -7.02 7.38
N VAL A 189 3.50 -5.74 7.66
CA VAL A 189 3.26 -4.64 6.70
C VAL A 189 4.14 -4.80 5.46
N ALA A 190 5.44 -5.07 5.63
CA ALA A 190 6.36 -5.24 4.52
C ALA A 190 5.97 -6.43 3.61
N LEU A 191 5.58 -7.55 4.21
CA LEU A 191 5.07 -8.73 3.49
C LEU A 191 3.73 -8.43 2.80
N THR A 192 2.86 -7.64 3.42
CA THR A 192 1.59 -7.23 2.82
C THR A 192 1.81 -6.35 1.60
N TYR A 193 2.75 -5.40 1.65
CA TYR A 193 3.13 -4.62 0.48
C TYR A 193 3.63 -5.49 -0.66
N ALA A 194 4.60 -6.39 -0.41
CA ALA A 194 5.09 -7.31 -1.43
C ALA A 194 3.98 -8.24 -1.96
N GLY A 195 3.15 -8.78 -1.07
CA GLY A 195 2.02 -9.65 -1.39
C GLY A 195 0.93 -8.95 -2.19
N SER A 196 0.69 -7.66 -1.95
CA SER A 196 -0.30 -6.87 -2.69
C SER A 196 0.02 -6.80 -4.18
N VAL A 197 1.31 -6.75 -4.54
CA VAL A 197 1.75 -6.81 -5.95
C VAL A 197 1.39 -8.14 -6.58
N VAL A 198 1.61 -9.25 -5.87
CA VAL A 198 1.26 -10.59 -6.35
C VAL A 198 -0.25 -10.72 -6.54
N ILE A 199 -1.03 -10.27 -5.56
CA ILE A 199 -2.50 -10.28 -5.61
C ILE A 199 -3.00 -9.45 -6.78
N LEU A 200 -2.48 -8.23 -6.97
CA LEU A 200 -2.82 -7.36 -8.10
C LEU A 200 -2.57 -8.06 -9.43
N ARG A 201 -1.37 -8.63 -9.62
CA ARG A 201 -1.00 -9.29 -10.88
C ARG A 201 -1.87 -10.50 -11.18
N ILE A 202 -2.18 -11.32 -10.17
CA ILE A 202 -3.08 -12.47 -10.30
C ILE A 202 -4.49 -12.02 -10.69
N MET A 203 -5.03 -11.02 -10.00
CA MET A 203 -6.41 -10.56 -10.23
C MET A 203 -6.55 -9.84 -11.58
N VAL A 204 -5.59 -9.00 -11.96
CA VAL A 204 -5.56 -8.37 -13.29
C VAL A 204 -5.44 -9.43 -14.39
N GLY A 205 -4.59 -10.45 -14.20
CA GLY A 205 -4.45 -11.57 -15.12
C GLY A 205 -5.74 -12.39 -15.29
N ARG A 206 -6.48 -12.60 -14.20
CA ARG A 206 -7.74 -13.37 -14.24
C ARG A 206 -8.94 -12.56 -14.75
N VAL A 207 -9.08 -11.30 -14.34
CA VAL A 207 -10.27 -10.49 -14.60
C VAL A 207 -10.19 -9.74 -15.92
N LEU A 208 -8.99 -9.27 -16.29
CA LEU A 208 -8.78 -8.49 -17.51
C LEU A 208 -8.07 -9.30 -18.61
N HIS A 209 -7.65 -10.54 -18.33
CA HIS A 209 -6.82 -11.34 -19.24
C HIS A 209 -5.51 -10.62 -19.64
N LEU A 210 -5.01 -9.75 -18.76
CA LEU A 210 -3.81 -8.93 -18.96
C LEU A 210 -2.68 -9.40 -18.04
N ARG A 211 -1.53 -9.75 -18.60
CA ARG A 211 -0.32 -10.06 -17.82
C ARG A 211 0.56 -8.83 -17.70
N ILE A 212 0.64 -8.26 -16.50
CA ILE A 212 1.52 -7.13 -16.13
C ILE A 212 2.63 -7.55 -15.17
#